data_AF-A0A0P0NIH5-F1
#
_entry.id   AF-A0A0P0NIH5-F1
#
_cell.length_a   1.000
_cell.length_b   1.000
_cell.length_c   1.000
_cell.angle_alpha   90.00
_cell.angle_beta   90.00
_cell.angle_gamma   90.00
#
_symmetry.space_group_name_H-M   'P 1'
#
loop_
_entity.id
_entity.type
_entity.pdbx_description
1 polymer ?
#
loop_
_entity_poly.entity_id
_entity_poly.type
_entity_poly.pdbx_seq_one_letter_code
_entity_poly.pdbx_strand_id
1 'polypeptide(L)'
;MGSLNKSKRLCVCFGLLLLLLSATVQLKAQSTEVQQLLLNVEKLSQLKNILQDMKKGWTVVSGGYNLIRNISKGNFSLHEFFLDGLMLVSPEVKKYRRVADIITYQKNIINEYRAAFVQFRSSGAFNLDELEYLGRVYQQLFEQSLDHIDELLMVITSSKLRMSDDERLRAIDGIFKRVQHKLMFLRSFNTETGLLVAQREIQQRELREVMSLYP
;
A
#
# COMPACT_ATOMS: atom_id res chain seq x y z
N MET A 1 59.32 71.94 16.56
CA MET A 1 58.00 71.48 17.03
C MET A 1 57.09 70.81 15.97
N GLY A 2 57.49 70.69 14.68
CA GLY A 2 56.60 70.14 13.63
C GLY A 2 56.56 68.60 13.46
N SER A 3 57.54 67.87 14.00
CA SER A 3 57.67 66.40 13.79
C SER A 3 56.66 65.57 14.62
N LEU A 4 56.37 65.98 15.86
CA LEU A 4 55.48 65.24 16.77
C LEU A 4 54.01 65.20 16.33
N ASN A 5 53.54 66.19 15.57
CA ASN A 5 52.14 66.25 15.11
C ASN A 5 51.89 65.37 13.87
N LYS A 6 52.94 65.04 13.10
CA LYS A 6 52.83 64.19 11.89
C LYS A 6 52.67 62.72 12.27
N SER A 7 53.40 62.22 13.28
CA SER A 7 53.27 60.83 13.73
C SER A 7 51.94 60.55 14.43
N LYS A 8 51.42 61.50 15.22
CA LYS A 8 50.09 61.39 15.85
C LYS A 8 48.96 61.31 14.82
N ARG A 9 49.01 62.12 13.75
CA ARG A 9 48.04 62.06 12.64
C ARG A 9 48.12 60.74 11.88
N LEU A 10 49.32 60.21 11.67
CA LEU A 10 49.53 58.91 11.01
C LEU A 10 48.96 57.75 11.83
N CYS A 11 49.14 57.73 13.15
CA CYS A 11 48.55 56.72 14.04
C CYS A 11 47.02 56.79 14.08
N VAL A 12 46.43 58.00 14.07
CA VAL A 12 44.97 58.17 14.02
C VAL A 12 44.41 57.67 12.68
N CYS A 13 45.06 57.97 11.55
CA CYS A 13 44.65 57.44 10.25
C CYS A 13 44.78 55.91 10.17
N PHE A 14 45.84 55.32 10.75
CA PHE A 14 46.03 53.88 10.77
C PHE A 14 44.99 53.17 11.67
N GLY A 15 44.66 53.76 12.82
CA GLY A 15 43.59 53.28 13.69
C GLY A 15 42.21 53.33 13.02
N LEU A 16 41.90 54.41 12.29
CA LEU A 16 40.67 54.54 11.50
C LEU A 16 40.59 53.52 10.36
N LEU A 17 41.71 53.24 9.69
CA LEU A 17 41.80 52.24 8.63
C LEU A 17 41.55 50.82 9.18
N LEU A 18 42.16 50.49 10.33
CA LEU A 18 41.96 49.21 11.03
C LEU A 18 40.51 49.01 11.48
N LEU A 19 39.85 50.09 11.91
CA LEU A 19 38.44 50.06 12.34
C LEU A 19 37.47 49.89 11.16
N LEU A 20 37.81 50.44 10.00
CA LEU A 20 37.05 50.25 8.76
C LEU A 20 37.22 48.83 8.20
N LEU A 21 38.43 48.27 8.29
CA LEU A 21 38.72 46.89 7.88
C LEU A 21 37.96 45.87 8.74
N SER A 22 37.90 46.06 10.07
CA SER A 22 37.18 45.14 10.97
C SER A 22 35.65 45.16 10.79
N ALA A 23 35.06 46.31 10.43
CA ALA A 23 33.63 46.41 10.13
C ALA A 23 33.20 45.60 8.89
N THR A 24 34.07 45.47 7.88
CA THR A 24 33.76 44.72 6.64
C THR A 24 33.75 43.20 6.82
N VAL A 25 34.53 42.68 7.77
CA VAL A 25 34.60 41.24 8.07
C VAL A 25 33.33 40.75 8.77
N GLN A 26 32.77 41.56 9.67
CA GLN A 26 31.55 41.23 10.42
C GLN A 26 30.31 41.12 9.51
N LEU A 27 30.19 42.00 8.51
CA LEU A 27 29.06 42.00 7.54
C LEU A 27 29.02 40.73 6.67
N LYS A 28 30.19 40.21 6.26
CA LYS A 28 30.26 38.98 5.46
C LYS A 28 29.87 37.74 6.29
N ALA A 29 30.31 37.66 7.54
CA ALA A 29 29.97 36.54 8.43
C ALA A 29 28.46 36.42 8.68
N GLN A 30 27.78 37.55 8.88
CA GLN A 30 26.33 37.60 9.09
C GLN A 30 25.54 37.17 7.85
N SER A 31 26.05 37.45 6.64
CA SER A 31 25.40 37.02 5.39
C SER A 31 25.43 35.51 5.17
N THR A 32 26.53 34.84 5.58
CA THR A 32 26.67 33.37 5.51
C THR A 32 25.74 32.65 6.48
N GLU A 33 25.58 33.14 7.71
CA GLU A 33 24.66 32.54 8.68
C GLU A 33 23.20 32.63 8.21
N VAL A 34 22.79 33.78 7.64
CA VAL A 34 21.44 33.96 7.11
C VAL A 34 21.16 33.02 5.93
N GLN A 35 22.13 32.82 5.02
CA GLN A 35 22.01 31.85 3.93
C GLN A 35 21.86 30.41 4.44
N GLN A 36 22.63 30.05 5.47
CA GLN A 36 22.56 28.71 6.07
C GLN A 36 21.24 28.48 6.80
N LEU A 37 20.71 29.50 7.49
CA LEU A 37 19.38 29.44 8.09
C LEU A 37 18.28 29.26 7.04
N LEU A 38 18.36 29.96 5.91
CA LEU A 38 17.41 29.80 4.79
C LEU A 38 17.41 28.35 4.27
N LEU A 39 18.59 27.79 4.04
CA LEU A 39 18.76 26.40 3.60
C LEU A 39 18.21 25.40 4.62
N ASN A 40 18.40 25.66 5.91
CA ASN A 40 17.86 24.82 6.98
C ASN A 40 16.33 24.87 7.03
N VAL A 41 15.72 26.05 6.80
CA VAL A 41 14.25 26.19 6.68
C VAL A 41 13.72 25.41 5.49
N GLU A 42 14.41 25.44 4.35
CA GLU A 42 14.04 24.65 3.17
C GLU A 42 14.09 23.14 3.44
N LYS A 43 15.19 22.65 4.01
CA LYS A 43 15.34 21.23 4.41
C LYS A 43 14.25 20.79 5.40
N LEU A 44 13.93 21.64 6.38
CA LEU A 44 12.86 21.38 7.35
C LEU A 44 11.50 21.28 6.65
N SER A 45 11.24 22.14 5.67
CA SER A 45 10.03 22.10 4.85
C SER A 45 9.93 20.79 4.05
N GLN A 46 11.03 20.33 3.44
CA GLN A 46 11.08 19.06 2.71
C GLN A 46 10.80 17.86 3.63
N LEU A 47 11.43 17.79 4.80
CA LEU A 47 11.19 16.74 5.79
C LEU A 47 9.74 16.74 6.28
N LYS A 48 9.12 17.92 6.44
CA LYS A 48 7.72 18.05 6.82
C LYS A 48 6.78 17.50 5.75
N ASN A 49 7.08 17.74 4.47
CA ASN A 49 6.32 17.18 3.35
C ASN A 49 6.43 15.64 3.33
N ILE A 50 7.64 15.09 3.49
CA ILE A 50 7.85 13.64 3.58
C ILE A 50 7.05 13.05 4.74
N LEU A 51 7.11 13.66 5.94
CA LEU A 51 6.34 13.21 7.10
C LEU A 51 4.83 13.23 6.83
N GLN A 52 4.35 14.28 6.16
CA GLN A 52 2.94 14.39 5.78
C GLN A 52 2.54 13.28 4.80
N ASP A 53 3.38 12.96 3.83
CA ASP A 53 3.13 11.89 2.86
C ASP A 53 3.23 10.49 3.51
N MET A 54 4.16 10.30 4.44
CA MET A 54 4.22 9.10 5.28
C MET A 54 2.96 8.94 6.13
N LYS A 55 2.43 10.04 6.71
CA LYS A 55 1.20 10.03 7.50
C LYS A 55 -0.02 9.72 6.64
N LYS A 56 -0.17 10.37 5.49
CA LYS A 56 -1.21 10.06 4.50
C LYS A 56 -1.12 8.58 4.11
N GLY A 57 0.09 8.11 3.88
CA GLY A 57 0.34 6.73 3.52
C GLY A 57 -0.05 5.73 4.57
N TRP A 58 0.33 5.99 5.81
CA TRP A 58 -0.12 5.19 6.92
C TRP A 58 -1.65 5.19 7.04
N THR A 59 -2.33 6.32 6.84
CA THR A 59 -3.81 6.41 6.87
C THR A 59 -4.47 5.62 5.74
N VAL A 60 -3.96 5.69 4.51
CA VAL A 60 -4.48 4.91 3.37
C VAL A 60 -4.22 3.42 3.57
N VAL A 61 -2.99 3.05 3.93
CA VAL A 61 -2.61 1.65 4.16
C VAL A 61 -3.40 1.05 5.32
N SER A 62 -3.52 1.77 6.44
CA SER A 62 -4.31 1.31 7.58
C SER A 62 -5.81 1.32 7.29
N GLY A 63 -6.32 2.26 6.49
CA GLY A 63 -7.71 2.33 6.04
C GLY A 63 -8.09 1.17 5.12
N GLY A 64 -7.33 0.96 4.04
CA GLY A 64 -7.51 -0.17 3.13
C GLY A 64 -7.30 -1.52 3.82
N TYR A 65 -6.29 -1.62 4.69
CA TYR A 65 -6.12 -2.80 5.53
C TYR A 65 -7.30 -2.98 6.48
N ASN A 66 -7.83 -1.93 7.11
CA ASN A 66 -8.98 -2.05 7.99
C ASN A 66 -10.24 -2.44 7.22
N LEU A 67 -10.45 -1.95 6.00
CA LEU A 67 -11.52 -2.38 5.11
C LEU A 67 -11.41 -3.88 4.81
N ILE A 68 -10.25 -4.32 4.32
CA ILE A 68 -9.98 -5.74 4.02
C ILE A 68 -10.08 -6.57 5.30
N ARG A 69 -9.54 -6.11 6.43
CA ARG A 69 -9.56 -6.78 7.74
C ARG A 69 -10.97 -6.81 8.34
N ASN A 70 -11.82 -5.85 8.06
CA ASN A 70 -13.22 -5.85 8.51
C ASN A 70 -14.05 -6.83 7.67
N ILE A 71 -13.77 -6.93 6.38
CA ILE A 71 -14.38 -7.88 5.44
C ILE A 71 -14.01 -9.34 5.78
N SER A 72 -12.72 -9.68 5.69
CA SER A 72 -11.93 -9.97 6.88
C SER A 72 -12.56 -10.81 7.99
N LYS A 73 -12.72 -10.13 9.13
CA LYS A 73 -13.09 -10.69 10.42
C LYS A 73 -14.61 -10.72 10.66
N GLY A 74 -15.39 -9.83 10.03
CA GLY A 74 -16.82 -9.68 10.34
C GLY A 74 -17.72 -10.52 9.43
N ASN A 75 -17.64 -10.29 8.12
CA ASN A 75 -18.56 -10.90 7.16
C ASN A 75 -18.11 -12.28 6.70
N PHE A 76 -16.79 -12.51 6.53
CA PHE A 76 -16.33 -13.81 6.07
C PHE A 76 -16.38 -14.90 7.14
N SER A 77 -16.12 -14.62 8.42
CA SER A 77 -16.27 -15.66 9.45
C SER A 77 -17.71 -16.17 9.53
N LEU A 78 -18.68 -15.28 9.28
CA LEU A 78 -20.08 -15.66 9.12
C LEU A 78 -20.28 -16.54 7.86
N HIS A 79 -19.73 -16.14 6.72
CA HIS A 79 -19.82 -16.94 5.49
C HIS A 79 -19.08 -18.26 5.56
N GLU A 80 -17.90 -18.33 6.15
CA GLU A 80 -17.12 -19.55 6.35
C GLU A 80 -17.88 -20.52 7.24
N PHE A 81 -18.37 -20.05 8.39
CA PHE A 81 -19.22 -20.83 9.29
C PHE A 81 -20.50 -21.30 8.58
N PHE A 82 -21.11 -20.43 7.78
CA PHE A 82 -22.30 -20.75 7.00
C PHE A 82 -22.00 -21.81 5.92
N LEU A 83 -20.90 -21.70 5.18
CA LEU A 83 -20.47 -22.65 4.16
C LEU A 83 -20.12 -24.01 4.79
N ASP A 84 -19.48 -24.01 5.95
CA ASP A 84 -19.22 -25.22 6.73
C ASP A 84 -20.51 -25.85 7.23
N GLY A 85 -21.43 -25.05 7.76
CA GLY A 85 -22.77 -25.50 8.12
C GLY A 85 -23.49 -26.12 6.92
N LEU A 86 -23.47 -25.47 5.76
CA LEU A 86 -24.09 -25.94 4.53
C LEU A 86 -23.52 -27.30 4.08
N MET A 87 -22.20 -27.48 4.15
CA MET A 87 -21.52 -28.75 3.86
C MET A 87 -21.91 -29.87 4.84
N LEU A 88 -22.08 -29.53 6.12
CA LEU A 88 -22.39 -30.49 7.18
C LEU A 88 -23.85 -30.95 7.14
N VAL A 89 -24.79 -30.03 6.94
CA VAL A 89 -26.22 -30.28 7.19
C VAL A 89 -27.08 -30.45 5.94
N SER A 90 -26.58 -30.15 4.74
CA SER A 90 -27.41 -30.17 3.52
C SER A 90 -27.26 -31.47 2.71
N PRO A 91 -28.32 -32.31 2.61
CA PRO A 91 -28.33 -33.47 1.72
C PRO A 91 -28.21 -33.08 0.24
N GLU A 92 -28.71 -31.90 -0.13
CA GLU A 92 -28.64 -31.39 -1.50
C GLU A 92 -27.21 -30.99 -1.90
N VAL A 93 -26.39 -30.50 -0.95
CA VAL A 93 -24.96 -30.30 -1.21
C VAL A 93 -24.22 -31.62 -1.43
N LYS A 94 -24.59 -32.68 -0.70
CA LYS A 94 -24.04 -34.03 -0.90
C LYS A 94 -24.47 -34.63 -2.23
N LYS A 95 -25.66 -34.28 -2.73
CA LYS A 95 -26.20 -34.74 -4.01
C LYS A 95 -25.40 -34.19 -5.21
N TYR A 96 -24.90 -32.96 -5.12
CA TYR A 96 -24.21 -32.29 -6.21
C TYR A 96 -22.74 -32.02 -5.86
N ARG A 97 -21.83 -32.90 -6.29
CA ARG A 97 -20.38 -32.80 -6.05
C ARG A 97 -19.81 -31.39 -6.32
N ARG A 98 -20.28 -30.73 -7.38
CA ARG A 98 -19.83 -29.38 -7.77
C ARG A 98 -20.08 -28.32 -6.71
N VAL A 99 -21.06 -28.50 -5.83
CA VAL A 99 -21.33 -27.54 -4.75
C VAL A 99 -20.17 -27.51 -3.75
N ALA A 100 -19.62 -28.69 -3.38
CA ALA A 100 -18.45 -28.76 -2.53
C ALA A 100 -17.21 -28.12 -3.19
N ASP A 101 -17.03 -28.31 -4.50
CA ASP A 101 -15.94 -27.69 -5.25
C ASP A 101 -16.07 -26.15 -5.25
N ILE A 102 -17.29 -25.62 -5.47
CA ILE A 102 -17.58 -24.18 -5.42
C ILE A 102 -17.19 -23.62 -4.05
N ILE A 103 -17.68 -24.24 -2.97
CA ILE A 103 -17.41 -23.81 -1.60
C ILE A 103 -15.90 -23.80 -1.33
N THR A 104 -15.19 -24.85 -1.74
CA THR A 104 -13.74 -24.95 -1.61
C THR A 104 -13.03 -23.83 -2.36
N TYR A 105 -13.43 -23.53 -3.59
CA TYR A 105 -12.80 -22.47 -4.39
C TYR A 105 -13.06 -21.09 -3.81
N GLN A 106 -14.25 -20.85 -3.26
CA GLN A 106 -14.58 -19.58 -2.61
C GLN A 106 -13.71 -19.36 -1.36
N LYS A 107 -13.50 -20.41 -0.55
CA LYS A 107 -12.55 -20.36 0.58
C LYS A 107 -11.13 -20.08 0.11
N ASN A 108 -10.68 -20.74 -0.97
CA ASN A 108 -9.35 -20.51 -1.53
C ASN A 108 -9.16 -19.08 -2.02
N ILE A 109 -10.13 -18.51 -2.75
CA ILE A 109 -10.09 -17.11 -3.19
C ILE A 109 -9.79 -16.21 -1.99
N ILE A 110 -10.52 -16.43 -0.90
CA ILE A 110 -10.48 -15.54 0.26
C ILE A 110 -9.19 -15.68 1.04
N ASN A 111 -8.74 -16.91 1.26
CA ASN A 111 -7.48 -17.16 1.93
C ASN A 111 -6.28 -16.65 1.12
N GLU A 112 -6.26 -16.88 -0.19
CA GLU A 112 -5.16 -16.51 -1.07
C GLU A 112 -5.04 -14.98 -1.19
N TYR A 113 -6.12 -14.24 -1.41
CA TYR A 113 -6.00 -12.77 -1.54
C TYR A 113 -5.59 -12.12 -0.22
N ARG A 114 -6.06 -12.63 0.93
CA ARG A 114 -5.68 -12.09 2.26
C ARG A 114 -4.20 -12.25 2.51
N ALA A 115 -3.69 -13.46 2.28
CA ALA A 115 -2.28 -13.76 2.43
C ALA A 115 -1.44 -12.88 1.51
N ALA A 116 -1.83 -12.79 0.22
CA ALA A 116 -1.15 -11.96 -0.76
C ALA A 116 -1.13 -10.47 -0.39
N PHE A 117 -2.27 -9.90 0.02
CA PHE A 117 -2.34 -8.48 0.41
C PHE A 117 -1.46 -8.16 1.63
N VAL A 118 -1.43 -9.05 2.63
CA VAL A 118 -0.55 -8.88 3.80
C VAL A 118 0.91 -8.90 3.36
N GLN A 119 1.28 -9.87 2.52
CA GLN A 119 2.64 -10.00 1.98
C GLN A 119 3.06 -8.75 1.19
N PHE A 120 2.25 -8.31 0.23
CA PHE A 120 2.54 -7.16 -0.63
C PHE A 120 2.62 -5.85 0.15
N ARG A 121 1.80 -5.69 1.18
CA ARG A 121 1.92 -4.53 2.07
C ARG A 121 3.22 -4.57 2.89
N SER A 122 3.61 -5.76 3.37
CA SER A 122 4.82 -5.89 4.20
C SER A 122 6.13 -5.80 3.42
N SER A 123 6.12 -6.00 2.09
CA SER A 123 7.34 -5.94 1.27
C SER A 123 7.90 -4.52 1.13
N GLY A 124 7.08 -3.48 1.31
CA GLY A 124 7.48 -2.09 1.07
C GLY A 124 7.78 -1.78 -0.40
N ALA A 125 7.46 -2.69 -1.33
CA ALA A 125 7.73 -2.55 -2.76
C ALA A 125 6.69 -1.67 -3.49
N PHE A 126 5.55 -1.38 -2.85
CA PHE A 126 4.45 -0.63 -3.43
C PHE A 126 4.24 0.72 -2.73
N ASN A 127 3.91 1.73 -3.53
CA ASN A 127 3.43 3.00 -3.02
C ASN A 127 1.96 2.90 -2.61
N LEU A 128 1.40 4.02 -2.15
CA LEU A 128 0.07 4.08 -1.57
C LEU A 128 -1.05 3.86 -2.59
N ASP A 129 -0.93 4.50 -3.75
CA ASP A 129 -1.93 4.41 -4.81
C ASP A 129 -1.97 2.99 -5.38
N GLU A 130 -0.82 2.33 -5.45
CA GLU A 130 -0.69 0.93 -5.84
C GLU A 130 -1.32 -0.02 -4.82
N LEU A 131 -1.05 0.17 -3.53
CA LEU A 131 -1.68 -0.63 -2.47
C LEU A 131 -3.20 -0.43 -2.43
N GLU A 132 -3.68 0.79 -2.69
CA GLU A 132 -5.11 1.07 -2.81
C GLU A 132 -5.73 0.35 -4.01
N TYR A 133 -5.04 0.35 -5.15
CA TYR A 133 -5.46 -0.40 -6.34
C TYR A 133 -5.57 -1.90 -6.05
N LEU A 134 -4.54 -2.51 -5.45
CA LEU A 134 -4.58 -3.93 -5.05
C LEU A 134 -5.78 -4.20 -4.12
N GLY A 135 -6.01 -3.30 -3.16
CA GLY A 135 -7.13 -3.37 -2.24
C GLY A 135 -8.49 -3.35 -2.95
N ARG A 136 -8.68 -2.48 -3.95
CA ARG A 136 -9.91 -2.41 -4.75
C ARG A 136 -10.14 -3.68 -5.58
N VAL A 137 -9.09 -4.25 -6.16
CA VAL A 137 -9.20 -5.52 -6.92
C VAL A 137 -9.64 -6.66 -5.99
N TYR A 138 -9.04 -6.78 -4.81
CA TYR A 138 -9.44 -7.80 -3.84
C TYR A 138 -10.83 -7.56 -3.25
N GLN A 139 -11.21 -6.30 -3.04
CA GLN A 139 -12.56 -5.92 -2.64
C GLN A 139 -13.60 -6.42 -3.64
N GLN A 140 -13.37 -6.15 -4.92
CA GLN A 140 -14.27 -6.55 -5.99
C GLN A 140 -14.38 -8.08 -6.11
N LEU A 141 -13.26 -8.80 -5.94
CA LEU A 141 -13.28 -10.27 -5.92
C LEU A 141 -14.08 -10.82 -4.74
N PHE A 142 -13.99 -10.18 -3.58
CA PHE A 142 -14.78 -10.56 -2.42
C PHE A 142 -16.28 -10.34 -2.66
N GLU A 143 -16.69 -9.17 -3.17
CA GLU A 143 -18.09 -8.88 -3.49
C GLU A 143 -18.67 -9.88 -4.49
N GLN A 144 -17.92 -10.18 -5.56
CA GLN A 144 -18.33 -11.20 -6.54
C GLN A 144 -18.39 -12.61 -5.94
N SER A 145 -17.53 -12.91 -4.97
CA SER A 145 -17.58 -14.19 -4.24
C SER A 145 -18.90 -14.31 -3.48
N LEU A 146 -19.37 -13.24 -2.84
CA LEU A 146 -20.65 -13.21 -2.14
C LEU A 146 -21.82 -13.44 -3.09
N ASP A 147 -21.87 -12.71 -4.21
CA ASP A 147 -22.94 -12.85 -5.20
C ASP A 147 -23.09 -14.30 -5.69
N HIS A 148 -21.97 -14.98 -5.94
CA HIS A 148 -21.98 -16.39 -6.37
C HIS A 148 -22.46 -17.35 -5.26
N ILE A 149 -22.19 -17.05 -3.98
CA ILE A 149 -22.71 -17.84 -2.86
C ILE A 149 -24.22 -17.64 -2.72
N ASP A 150 -24.71 -16.41 -2.83
CA ASP A 150 -26.14 -16.12 -2.76
C ASP A 150 -26.90 -16.78 -3.92
N GLU A 151 -26.34 -16.74 -5.14
CA GLU A 151 -26.89 -17.45 -6.28
C GLU A 151 -26.92 -18.96 -6.06
N LEU A 152 -25.82 -19.54 -5.56
CA LEU A 152 -25.75 -20.96 -5.23
C LEU A 152 -26.83 -21.35 -4.21
N LEU A 153 -27.06 -20.51 -3.19
CA LEU A 153 -28.10 -20.74 -2.20
C LEU A 153 -29.49 -20.73 -2.80
N MET A 154 -29.80 -19.78 -3.66
CA MET A 154 -31.08 -19.75 -4.37
C MET A 154 -31.29 -21.03 -5.17
N VAL A 155 -30.26 -21.52 -5.86
CA VAL A 155 -30.34 -22.73 -6.70
C VAL A 155 -30.53 -24.00 -5.87
N ILE A 156 -29.80 -24.18 -4.77
CA ILE A 156 -29.90 -25.40 -3.95
C ILE A 156 -31.12 -25.42 -3.03
N THR A 157 -31.70 -24.27 -2.70
CA THR A 157 -32.94 -24.16 -1.90
C THR A 157 -34.20 -24.10 -2.76
N SER A 158 -34.08 -23.96 -4.08
CA SER A 158 -35.22 -23.90 -5.01
C SER A 158 -35.99 -25.23 -5.04
N SER A 159 -37.32 -25.13 -4.89
CA SER A 159 -38.21 -26.29 -4.89
C SER A 159 -38.31 -26.94 -6.28
N LYS A 160 -38.62 -28.24 -6.32
CA LYS A 160 -38.80 -28.99 -7.58
C LYS A 160 -39.94 -28.48 -8.46
N LEU A 161 -40.89 -27.70 -7.91
CA LEU A 161 -41.95 -27.05 -8.67
C LEU A 161 -41.45 -25.81 -9.45
N ARG A 162 -40.31 -25.24 -9.04
CA ARG A 162 -39.72 -24.03 -9.63
C ARG A 162 -38.52 -24.31 -10.53
N MET A 163 -37.78 -25.38 -10.27
CA MET A 163 -36.57 -25.73 -11.02
C MET A 163 -36.41 -27.25 -11.08
N SER A 164 -36.25 -27.78 -12.30
CA SER A 164 -35.98 -29.21 -12.52
C SER A 164 -34.56 -29.58 -12.09
N ASP A 165 -34.30 -30.87 -11.85
CA ASP A 165 -32.96 -31.33 -11.43
C ASP A 165 -31.88 -31.04 -12.51
N ASP A 166 -32.22 -31.16 -13.80
CA ASP A 166 -31.30 -30.85 -14.92
C ASP A 166 -31.02 -29.34 -15.07
N GLU A 167 -32.03 -28.51 -14.83
CA GLU A 167 -31.87 -27.06 -14.80
C GLU A 167 -31.01 -26.63 -13.62
N ARG A 168 -31.22 -27.25 -12.45
CA ARG A 168 -30.40 -27.02 -11.25
C ARG A 168 -28.94 -27.39 -11.49
N LEU A 169 -28.68 -28.55 -12.10
CA LEU A 169 -27.32 -28.98 -12.46
C LEU A 169 -26.63 -27.97 -13.38
N ARG A 170 -27.32 -27.50 -14.42
CA ARG A 170 -26.77 -26.49 -15.35
C ARG A 170 -26.49 -25.16 -14.66
N ALA A 171 -27.36 -24.73 -13.75
CA ALA A 171 -27.13 -23.52 -12.96
C ALA A 171 -25.88 -23.67 -12.07
N ILE A 172 -25.76 -24.79 -11.35
CA ILE A 172 -24.58 -25.10 -10.51
C ILE A 172 -23.30 -25.13 -11.34
N ASP A 173 -23.31 -25.77 -12.52
CA ASP A 173 -22.14 -25.80 -13.42
C ASP A 173 -21.76 -24.40 -13.91
N GLY A 174 -22.74 -23.53 -14.17
CA GLY A 174 -22.52 -22.13 -14.53
C GLY A 174 -21.82 -21.35 -13.41
N ILE A 175 -22.31 -21.50 -12.17
CA ILE A 175 -21.70 -20.90 -10.97
C ILE A 175 -20.28 -21.42 -10.79
N PHE A 176 -20.08 -22.74 -10.88
CA PHE A 176 -18.77 -23.37 -10.76
C PHE A 176 -17.76 -22.79 -11.73
N LYS A 177 -18.10 -22.64 -13.01
CA LYS A 177 -17.21 -22.06 -14.02
C LYS A 177 -16.84 -20.62 -13.69
N ARG A 178 -17.79 -19.79 -13.25
CA ARG A 178 -17.50 -18.40 -12.86
C ARG A 178 -16.57 -18.33 -11.65
N VAL A 179 -16.83 -19.11 -10.61
CA VAL A 179 -15.98 -19.17 -9.41
C VAL A 179 -14.57 -19.68 -9.77
N GLN A 180 -14.47 -20.72 -10.60
CA GLN A 180 -13.19 -21.23 -11.09
C GLN A 180 -12.41 -20.14 -11.84
N HIS A 181 -13.06 -19.40 -12.74
CA HIS A 181 -12.42 -18.29 -13.46
C HIS A 181 -11.92 -17.19 -12.51
N LYS A 182 -12.66 -16.88 -11.43
CA LYS A 182 -12.23 -15.90 -10.42
C LYS A 182 -11.02 -16.38 -9.64
N LEU A 183 -10.97 -17.65 -9.26
CA LEU A 183 -9.79 -18.22 -8.61
C LEU A 183 -8.57 -18.21 -9.54
N MET A 184 -8.74 -18.53 -10.82
CA MET A 184 -7.66 -18.45 -11.81
C MET A 184 -7.15 -17.02 -12.00
N PHE A 185 -8.07 -16.06 -12.12
CA PHE A 185 -7.74 -14.64 -12.19
C PHE A 185 -6.94 -14.19 -10.97
N LEU A 186 -7.42 -14.51 -9.76
CA LEU A 186 -6.73 -14.14 -8.52
C LEU A 186 -5.29 -14.67 -8.51
N ARG A 187 -5.11 -15.94 -8.88
CA ARG A 187 -3.78 -16.55 -8.90
C ARG A 187 -2.86 -15.88 -9.91
N SER A 188 -3.34 -15.62 -11.13
CA SER A 188 -2.56 -14.88 -12.14
C SER A 188 -2.16 -13.50 -11.63
N PHE A 189 -3.13 -12.76 -11.10
CA PHE A 189 -2.92 -11.43 -10.55
C PHE A 189 -1.90 -11.42 -9.41
N ASN A 190 -1.99 -12.38 -8.49
CA ASN A 190 -1.03 -12.53 -7.39
C ASN A 190 0.37 -12.89 -7.92
N THR A 191 0.47 -13.77 -8.91
CA THR A 191 1.75 -14.14 -9.54
C THR A 191 2.41 -12.94 -10.22
N GLU A 192 1.65 -12.17 -11.01
CA GLU A 192 2.13 -10.96 -11.69
C GLU A 192 2.57 -9.89 -10.67
N THR A 193 1.76 -9.68 -9.62
CA THR A 193 2.08 -8.73 -8.55
C THR A 193 3.33 -9.17 -7.78
N GLY A 194 3.47 -10.46 -7.49
CA GLY A 194 4.66 -11.03 -6.84
C GLY A 194 5.92 -10.89 -7.68
N LEU A 195 5.83 -11.05 -9.00
CA LEU A 195 6.94 -10.81 -9.92
C LEU A 195 7.39 -9.34 -9.87
N LEU A 196 6.43 -8.41 -9.84
CA LEU A 196 6.72 -6.98 -9.73
C LEU A 196 7.43 -6.64 -8.41
N VAL A 197 7.05 -7.27 -7.30
CA VAL A 197 7.78 -7.15 -6.02
C VAL A 197 9.23 -7.57 -6.18
N ALA A 198 9.48 -8.77 -6.71
CA ALA A 198 10.83 -9.31 -6.87
C ALA A 198 11.70 -8.40 -7.77
N GLN A 199 11.14 -7.87 -8.86
CA GLN A 199 11.82 -6.92 -9.73
C GLN A 199 12.22 -5.63 -9.00
N ARG A 200 11.32 -5.05 -8.22
CA ARG A 200 11.59 -3.82 -7.46
C ARG A 200 12.61 -4.03 -6.35
N GLU A 201 12.59 -5.18 -5.68
CA GLU A 201 13.58 -5.52 -4.66
C GLU A 201 14.99 -5.61 -5.24
N ILE A 202 15.14 -6.19 -6.43
CA ILE A 202 16.40 -6.23 -7.18
C ILE A 202 16.86 -4.82 -7.52
N GLN A 203 15.99 -4.00 -8.13
CA GLN A 203 16.32 -2.60 -8.49
C GLN A 203 16.75 -1.77 -7.28
N GLN A 204 16.06 -1.91 -6.15
CA GLN A 204 16.46 -1.21 -4.93
C GLN A 204 17.80 -1.68 -4.39
N ARG A 205 18.13 -2.97 -4.54
CA ARG A 205 19.43 -3.50 -4.13
C ARG A 205 20.56 -2.94 -5.00
N GLU A 206 20.37 -2.96 -6.31
CA GLU A 206 21.32 -2.39 -7.28
C GLU A 206 21.54 -0.90 -7.04
N LEU A 207 20.47 -0.12 -6.80
CA LEU A 207 20.59 1.30 -6.47
C LEU A 207 21.37 1.54 -5.19
N ARG A 208 21.13 0.74 -4.13
CA ARG A 208 21.88 0.84 -2.87
C ARG A 208 23.37 0.51 -3.08
N GLU A 209 23.68 -0.47 -3.91
CA GLU A 209 25.04 -0.84 -4.26
C GLU A 209 25.74 0.29 -5.01
N VAL A 210 25.11 0.85 -6.05
CA VAL A 210 25.65 1.99 -6.80
C VAL A 210 25.87 3.21 -5.89
N MET A 211 24.90 3.56 -5.04
CA MET A 211 25.06 4.69 -4.10
C MET A 211 26.19 4.47 -3.10
N SER A 212 26.47 3.22 -2.70
CA SER A 212 27.60 2.90 -1.82
C SER A 212 28.97 3.08 -2.48
N LEU A 213 29.01 3.12 -3.81
CA LEU A 213 30.23 3.30 -4.60
C LEU A 213 30.57 4.79 -4.85
N TYR A 214 29.65 5.71 -4.56
CA TYR A 214 29.86 7.16 -4.71
C TYR A 214 29.88 7.86 -3.32
N PRO A 215 31.06 8.26 -2.81
CA PRO A 215 31.21 8.92 -1.51
C PRO A 215 30.76 10.39 -1.49
#